data_AF-A0A926T562-F1
#
_entry.id   AF-A0A926T562-F1
#
_cell.length_a   1.000
_cell.length_b   1.000
_cell.length_c   1.000
_cell.angle_alpha   90.00
_cell.angle_beta   90.00
_cell.angle_gamma   90.00
#
_symmetry.space_group_name_H-M   'P 1'
#
loop_
_entity.id
_entity.type
_entity.pdbx_description
1 polymer ?
#
loop_
_entity_poly.entity_id
_entity_poly.type
_entity_poly.pdbx_seq_one_letter_code
_entity_poly.pdbx_strand_id
1 'polypeptide(L)' 'MPEKKEAALKKGDLVRAVREKLENSLEAQASDPRFPPYMFETDGEVVDIRGEYAFVKFGIVPTPNFWLRLDQLQKSK' A
#
# COMPACT_ATOMS: atom_id res chain seq x y z
N MET A 1 22.30 4.90 12.95
CA MET A 1 20.91 4.65 13.38
C MET A 1 20.37 3.57 12.46
N PRO A 2 20.01 2.36 12.93
CA PRO A 2 19.50 1.36 12.02
C PRO A 2 18.07 1.74 11.63
N GLU A 3 17.86 2.03 10.34
CA GLU A 3 16.55 2.11 9.73
C GLU A 3 15.76 0.85 10.08
N LYS A 4 14.58 1.07 10.65
CA LYS A 4 13.61 0.02 10.96
C LYS A 4 13.22 -0.61 9.62
N LYS A 5 13.85 -1.74 9.28
CA LYS A 5 13.45 -2.57 8.14
C LYS A 5 12.09 -3.17 8.52
N GLU A 6 11.02 -2.45 8.22
CA GLU A 6 9.65 -2.92 8.43
C GLU A 6 9.54 -4.30 7.77
N ALA A 7 9.04 -5.25 8.56
CA ALA A 7 9.04 -6.67 8.24
C ALA A 7 8.63 -6.90 6.79
N ALA A 8 9.42 -7.69 6.05
CA ALA A 8 9.14 -8.03 4.66
C ALA A 8 7.67 -8.49 4.55
N LEU A 9 6.84 -7.67 3.90
CA LEU A 9 5.42 -7.95 3.71
C LEU A 9 5.28 -9.29 2.98
N LYS A 10 4.29 -10.08 3.38
CA LYS A 10 3.99 -11.36 2.76
C LYS A 10 2.61 -11.32 2.12
N LYS A 11 2.40 -12.20 1.15
CA LYS A 11 1.07 -12.47 0.63
C LYS A 11 0.14 -12.90 1.77
N GLY A 12 -1.04 -12.31 1.84
CA GLY A 12 -2.04 -12.49 2.89
C GLY A 12 -1.88 -11.55 4.09
N ASP A 13 -0.85 -10.70 4.12
CA ASP A 13 -0.74 -9.68 5.16
C ASP A 13 -1.78 -8.58 4.94
N LEU A 14 -2.34 -8.09 6.05
CA LEU A 14 -3.15 -6.88 6.08
C LEU A 14 -2.22 -5.66 6.09
N VAL A 15 -2.47 -4.71 5.21
CA VAL A 15 -1.65 -3.51 5.02
C VAL A 15 -2.51 -2.27 4.91
N ARG A 16 -1.91 -1.13 5.24
CA ARG A 16 -2.46 0.21 4.99
C ARG A 16 -1.46 1.00 4.17
N ALA A 17 -1.97 1.86 3.31
CA ALA A 17 -1.12 2.78 2.56
C ALA A 17 -0.61 3.91 3.48
N VAL A 18 0.60 4.38 3.26
CA VAL A 18 1.19 5.52 3.98
C VAL A 18 1.11 6.76 3.11
N ARG A 19 0.29 7.73 3.53
CA ARG A 19 0.01 8.96 2.77
C ARG A 19 1.27 9.73 2.40
N GLU A 20 2.17 9.93 3.37
CA GLU A 20 3.40 10.73 3.20
C GLU A 20 4.34 10.17 2.13
N LYS A 21 4.34 8.83 1.97
CA LYS A 21 5.18 8.13 0.97
C LYS A 21 4.52 8.02 -0.39
N LEU A 22 3.21 8.16 -0.47
CA LEU A 22 2.43 8.19 -1.71
C LEU A 22 2.42 9.57 -2.35
N GLU A 23 2.28 10.65 -1.57
CA GLU A 23 2.16 12.02 -2.09
C GLU A 23 3.40 12.51 -2.86
N ASN A 24 4.57 11.89 -2.65
CA ASN A 24 5.83 12.25 -3.33
C ASN A 24 6.30 11.19 -4.35
N SER A 25 5.46 10.21 -4.69
CA SER A 25 5.86 9.08 -5.51
C SER A 25 5.46 9.20 -6.98
N LEU A 26 6.06 8.37 -7.84
CA LEU A 26 5.72 8.27 -9.26
C LEU A 26 4.25 7.84 -9.44
N GLU A 27 3.73 7.03 -8.51
CA GLU A 27 2.35 6.55 -8.50
C GLU A 27 1.33 7.69 -8.24
N ALA A 28 1.72 8.77 -7.56
CA ALA A 28 0.91 9.99 -7.45
C ALA A 28 0.86 10.80 -8.75
N GLN A 29 1.86 10.66 -9.64
CA GLN A 29 1.79 11.28 -10.98
C GLN A 29 0.89 10.49 -11.93
N ALA A 30 0.78 9.16 -11.73
CA ALA A 30 -0.10 8.30 -12.51
C ALA A 30 -1.55 8.30 -12.00
N SER A 31 -1.76 8.68 -10.74
CA SER A 31 -3.08 8.68 -10.07
C SER A 31 -3.60 10.10 -9.87
N ASP A 32 -4.86 10.23 -9.47
CA ASP A 32 -5.40 11.50 -9.00
C ASP A 32 -4.69 11.87 -7.67
N PRO A 33 -4.23 13.13 -7.50
CA PRO A 33 -3.58 13.58 -6.27
C PRO A 33 -4.50 13.52 -5.03
N ARG A 34 -5.82 13.41 -5.21
CA ARG A 34 -6.79 13.18 -4.14
C ARG A 34 -6.95 11.69 -3.90
N PHE A 35 -6.01 11.11 -3.17
CA PHE A 35 -6.13 9.72 -2.76
C PHE A 35 -7.37 9.48 -1.88
N PRO A 36 -8.23 8.51 -2.23
CA PRO A 36 -9.35 8.13 -1.39
C PRO A 36 -8.97 7.75 0.06
N PRO A 37 -9.77 8.16 1.06
CA PRO A 37 -9.46 7.93 2.48
C PRO A 37 -9.39 6.43 2.83
N TYR A 38 -10.13 5.58 2.12
CA TYR A 38 -10.18 4.14 2.40
C TYR A 38 -8.81 3.45 2.31
N MET A 39 -7.87 3.96 1.50
CA MET A 39 -6.53 3.36 1.39
C MET A 39 -5.68 3.54 2.66
N PHE A 40 -6.00 4.56 3.45
CA PHE A 40 -5.29 4.91 4.68
C PHE A 40 -6.04 4.44 5.93
N GLU A 41 -7.37 4.45 5.88
CA GLU A 41 -8.23 4.16 7.02
C GLU A 41 -8.60 2.68 7.15
N THR A 42 -8.56 1.92 6.05
CA THR A 42 -9.00 0.52 6.02
C THR A 42 -7.87 -0.44 5.69
N ASP A 43 -8.04 -1.68 6.14
CA ASP A 43 -7.09 -2.74 5.86
C ASP A 43 -7.28 -3.27 4.44
N GLY A 44 -6.19 -3.25 3.67
CA GLY A 44 -6.07 -3.94 2.39
C GLY A 44 -5.35 -5.26 2.55
N GLU A 45 -5.71 -6.26 1.76
CA GLU A 45 -5.03 -7.55 1.75
C GLU A 45 -3.98 -7.60 0.62
N VAL A 46 -2.77 -8.06 0.93
CA VAL A 46 -1.75 -8.32 -0.08
C VAL A 46 -2.05 -9.62 -0.82
N VAL A 47 -2.49 -9.52 -2.06
CA VAL A 47 -2.87 -10.67 -2.91
C VAL A 47 -1.66 -11.27 -3.64
N ASP A 48 -0.71 -10.43 -4.07
CA ASP A 48 0.50 -10.84 -4.78
C ASP A 48 1.67 -9.91 -4.46
N ILE A 49 2.90 -10.40 -4.62
CA ILE A 49 4.11 -9.58 -4.48
C ILE A 49 5.03 -9.88 -5.66
N ARG A 50 5.44 -8.84 -6.38
CA ARG A 50 6.36 -8.93 -7.51
C ARG A 50 7.50 -7.94 -7.33
N GLY A 51 8.66 -8.46 -6.95
CA GLY A 51 9.84 -7.64 -6.68
C GLY A 51 9.58 -6.66 -5.54
N GLU A 52 9.61 -5.36 -5.84
CA GLU A 52 9.38 -4.28 -4.88
C GLU A 52 7.93 -3.79 -4.82
N TYR A 53 7.01 -4.44 -5.53
CA TYR A 53 5.60 -4.06 -5.57
C TYR A 53 4.71 -5.14 -4.97
N ALA A 54 3.67 -4.71 -4.27
CA ALA A 54 2.60 -5.55 -3.76
C ALA A 54 1.29 -5.19 -4.44
N PHE A 55 0.51 -6.23 -4.74
CA PHE A 55 -0.84 -6.13 -5.24
C PHE A 55 -1.81 -6.15 -4.07
N VAL A 56 -2.42 -5.02 -3.78
CA VAL A 56 -3.28 -4.83 -2.61
C VAL A 56 -4.74 -4.74 -3.03
N LYS A 57 -5.58 -5.50 -2.35
CA LYS A 57 -7.04 -5.46 -2.48
C LYS A 57 -7.65 -4.78 -1.27
N PHE A 58 -8.29 -3.63 -1.48
CA PHE A 58 -9.08 -2.97 -0.45
C PHE A 58 -10.50 -3.54 -0.45
N GLY A 59 -10.93 -4.12 0.68
CA GLY A 59 -12.21 -4.85 0.75
C GLY A 59 -13.45 -3.99 0.98
N ILE A 60 -13.28 -2.72 1.37
CA ILE A 60 -14.40 -1.84 1.74
C ILE A 60 -15.13 -1.25 0.53
N VAL A 61 -14.43 -1.07 -0.58
CA VAL A 61 -14.98 -0.54 -1.84
C VAL A 61 -14.76 -1.53 -2.97
N PRO A 62 -15.71 -1.69 -3.90
CA PRO A 62 -15.56 -2.57 -5.05
C PRO A 62 -14.67 -1.93 -6.13
N THR A 63 -13.48 -1.50 -5.75
CA THR A 63 -12.49 -0.93 -6.67
C THR A 63 -11.55 -2.03 -7.18
N PRO A 64 -10.96 -1.85 -8.38
CA PRO A 64 -9.84 -2.66 -8.81
C PRO A 64 -8.71 -2.67 -7.77
N ASN A 65 -7.93 -3.73 -7.76
CA ASN A 65 -6.76 -3.86 -6.90
C ASN A 65 -5.64 -2.95 -7.38
N PHE A 66 -4.76 -2.54 -6.46
CA PHE A 66 -3.68 -1.59 -6.73
C PHE A 66 -2.32 -2.25 -6.63
N TRP A 67 -1.42 -1.90 -7.54
CA TRP A 67 0.01 -2.16 -7.37
C TRP A 67 0.63 -0.99 -6.64
N LEU A 68 1.14 -1.25 -5.44
CA LEU A 68 1.78 -0.25 -4.59
C LEU A 68 3.18 -0.74 -4.23
N ARG A 69 4.13 0.18 -4.07
CA ARG A 69 5.47 -0.22 -3.65
C ARG A 69 5.46 -0.65 -2.18
N LEU A 70 6.31 -1.61 -1.86
CA LEU A 70 6.41 -2.15 -0.49
C LEU A 70 6.81 -1.08 0.53
N ASP A 71 7.56 -0.05 0.10
CA ASP A 71 7.96 1.07 0.96
C ASP A 71 6.78 1.97 1.34
N GLN A 72 5.75 2.07 0.50
CA GLN A 72 4.53 2.85 0.70
C GLN A 72 3.49 2.13 1.57
N LEU A 73 3.72 0.86 1.91
CA LEU A 73 2.79 0.03 2.64
C LEU A 73 3.28 -0.20 4.07
N GLN A 74 2.36 -0.07 5.02
CA GLN A 74 2.59 -0.40 6.42
C GLN A 74 1.74 -1.61 6.79
N LYS A 75 2.31 -2.56 7.54
CA LYS A 75 1.55 -3.71 8.03
C LYS A 75 0.51 -3.25 9.05
N SER A 76 -0.76 -3.55 8.78
CA SER A 76 -1.83 -3.39 9.75
C SER A 76 -1.71 -4.51 10.80
N LYS A 77 -1.95 -4.16 12.05
CA LYS A 77 -1.58 -4.94 13.23
C LYS A 77 -2.36 -6.25 13.35
#